data_AF-A0A3D4Z006-F1
#
_entry.id   AF-A0A3D4Z006-F1
#
_cell.length_a   1.000
_cell.length_b   1.000
_cell.length_c   1.000
_cell.angle_alpha   90.00
_cell.angle_beta   90.00
_cell.angle_gamma   90.00
#
_symmetry.space_group_name_H-M   'P 1'
#
loop_
_entity.id
_entity.type
_entity.pdbx_description
1 polymer ?
#
loop_
_entity_poly.entity_id
_entity_poly.type
_entity_poly.pdbx_seq_one_letter_code
_entity_poly.pdbx_strand_id
1 'polypeptide(L)'
;MAKCIYCKEKSGFFKAVCSDCSVLLKAVQGLGASFSFREMLDALMATPASNEKIEKFLDADIQGQGSIRDFITARMTNELARTVGQPTDTDPLKVKKIREEEKTRPQPLRRPGEADPFRR
;
A
#
# COMPACT_ATOMS: atom_id res chain seq x y z
N MET A 1 16.38 -21.69 -5.48
CA MET A 1 16.07 -20.33 -5.97
C MET A 1 15.41 -19.57 -4.85
N ALA A 2 15.98 -18.45 -4.41
CA ALA A 2 15.33 -17.60 -3.43
C ALA A 2 14.07 -16.96 -4.04
N LYS A 3 13.09 -16.62 -3.20
CA LYS A 3 11.91 -15.85 -3.62
C LYS A 3 12.16 -14.38 -3.28
N CYS A 4 11.74 -13.49 -4.17
CA CYS A 4 11.76 -12.05 -3.94
C CYS A 4 10.93 -11.73 -2.69
N ILE A 5 11.47 -10.93 -1.77
CA ILE A 5 10.76 -10.55 -0.54
C ILE A 5 9.48 -9.76 -0.82
N TYR A 6 9.44 -9.00 -1.93
CA TYR A 6 8.31 -8.19 -2.37
C TYR A 6 7.30 -8.99 -3.17
N CYS A 7 7.61 -9.35 -4.42
CA CYS A 7 6.65 -10.00 -5.32
C CYS A 7 6.52 -11.52 -5.17
N LYS A 8 7.33 -12.16 -4.30
CA LYS A 8 7.39 -13.62 -4.09
C LYS A 8 7.74 -14.48 -5.32
N GLU A 9 8.04 -13.86 -6.45
CA GLU A 9 8.56 -14.54 -7.64
C GLU A 9 10.00 -15.01 -7.44
N LYS A 10 10.51 -15.81 -8.37
CA LYS A 10 11.91 -16.27 -8.37
C LYS A 10 12.83 -15.05 -8.38
N SER A 11 13.55 -14.81 -7.30
CA SER A 11 14.71 -13.93 -7.34
C SER A 11 15.92 -14.76 -7.79
N GLY A 12 16.83 -14.14 -8.54
CA GLY A 12 18.04 -14.81 -9.03
C GLY A 12 18.85 -15.47 -7.91
N PHE A 13 19.88 -16.24 -8.28
CA PHE A 13 20.51 -17.25 -7.43
C PHE A 13 21.02 -16.80 -6.04
N PHE A 14 21.22 -15.49 -5.80
CA PHE A 14 21.68 -14.96 -4.50
C PHE A 14 21.07 -13.59 -4.10
N LYS A 15 19.99 -13.11 -4.73
CA LYS A 15 19.41 -11.79 -4.39
C LYS A 15 18.10 -11.94 -3.61
N ALA A 16 17.92 -11.17 -2.54
CA ALA A 16 16.64 -11.10 -1.80
C ALA A 16 15.53 -10.37 -2.60
N VAL A 17 15.92 -9.55 -3.58
CA VAL A 17 15.04 -8.73 -4.41
C VAL A 17 15.28 -9.05 -5.89
N CYS A 18 14.21 -9.24 -6.67
CA CYS A 18 14.33 -9.42 -8.13
C CYS A 18 14.66 -8.09 -8.84
N SER A 19 15.06 -8.15 -10.12
CA SER A 19 15.37 -6.95 -10.92
C SER A 19 14.23 -5.94 -10.90
N ASP A 20 13.01 -6.40 -11.07
CA ASP A 20 11.86 -5.51 -11.27
C ASP A 20 11.49 -4.82 -9.97
N CYS A 21 11.44 -5.55 -8.85
CA CYS A 21 11.24 -4.95 -7.53
C CYS A 21 12.39 -4.01 -7.14
N SER A 22 13.60 -4.23 -7.64
CA SER A 22 14.71 -3.29 -7.41
C SER A 22 14.54 -1.98 -8.18
N VAL A 23 13.95 -2.03 -9.37
CA VAL A 23 13.61 -0.83 -10.16
C VAL A 23 12.46 -0.07 -9.50
N LEU A 24 11.42 -0.78 -9.05
CA LEU A 24 10.31 -0.19 -8.29
C LEU A 24 10.80 0.50 -7.02
N LEU A 25 11.70 -0.15 -6.25
CA LEU A 25 12.30 0.46 -5.07
C LEU A 25 13.07 1.74 -5.39
N LYS A 26 13.86 1.75 -6.46
CA LYS A 26 14.60 2.95 -6.89
C LYS A 26 13.66 4.08 -7.29
N ALA A 27 12.56 3.77 -7.98
CA ALA A 27 11.55 4.76 -8.34
C ALA A 27 10.95 5.42 -7.09
N VAL A 28 10.60 4.61 -6.07
CA VAL A 28 10.08 5.14 -4.80
C VAL A 28 11.14 5.90 -4.00
N GLN A 29 12.38 5.43 -3.95
CA GLN A 29 13.49 6.12 -3.27
C GLN A 29 13.88 7.44 -3.94
N GLY A 30 13.62 7.57 -5.25
CA GLY A 30 13.83 8.81 -6.00
C GLY A 30 12.77 9.87 -5.69
N LEU A 31 11.66 9.50 -5.04
CA LEU A 31 10.69 10.46 -4.55
C LEU A 31 11.24 11.13 -3.29
N GLY A 32 11.06 12.46 -3.20
CA GLY A 32 11.57 13.25 -2.08
C GLY A 32 10.96 12.83 -0.73
N ALA A 33 11.37 13.49 0.36
CA ALA A 33 10.87 13.15 1.69
C ALA A 33 9.35 13.32 1.82
N SER A 34 8.70 14.08 0.94
CA SER A 34 7.26 14.36 0.89
C SER A 34 6.73 14.04 -0.50
N PHE A 35 6.01 12.92 -0.65
CA PHE A 35 5.31 12.57 -1.88
C PHE A 35 3.94 12.00 -1.55
N SER A 36 2.97 12.27 -2.42
CA SER A 36 1.63 11.71 -2.35
C SER A 36 1.59 10.28 -2.90
N PHE A 37 0.58 9.51 -2.47
CA PHE A 37 0.36 8.17 -3.02
C PHE A 37 0.20 8.18 -4.54
N ARG A 38 -0.38 9.24 -5.11
CA ARG A 38 -0.52 9.42 -6.56
C ARG A 38 0.84 9.57 -7.24
N GLU A 39 1.70 10.45 -6.77
CA GLU A 39 3.06 10.62 -7.32
C GLU A 39 3.87 9.33 -7.24
N MET A 40 3.68 8.54 -6.19
CA MET A 40 4.31 7.23 -6.09
C MET A 40 3.75 6.23 -7.10
N LEU A 41 2.43 6.15 -7.26
CA LEU A 41 1.82 5.30 -8.28
C LEU A 41 2.28 5.71 -9.68
N ASP A 42 2.33 7.01 -9.97
CA ASP A 42 2.81 7.54 -11.23
C ASP A 42 4.29 7.13 -11.46
N ALA A 43 5.14 7.23 -10.44
CA ALA A 43 6.53 6.79 -10.50
C ALA A 43 6.67 5.27 -10.70
N LEU A 44 5.81 4.46 -10.08
CA LEU A 44 5.79 3.00 -10.25
C LEU A 44 5.29 2.61 -11.65
N MET A 45 4.25 3.27 -12.16
CA MET A 45 3.71 3.05 -13.51
C MET A 45 4.66 3.52 -14.61
N ALA A 46 5.53 4.50 -14.32
CA ALA A 46 6.59 4.91 -15.24
C ALA A 46 7.73 3.87 -15.37
N THR A 47 7.75 2.83 -14.52
CA THR A 47 8.72 1.74 -14.64
C THR A 47 8.28 0.69 -15.67
N PRO A 48 9.20 -0.10 -16.22
CA PRO A 48 8.86 -1.20 -17.12
C PRO A 48 8.20 -2.42 -16.42
N ALA A 49 7.89 -2.33 -15.12
CA ALA A 49 7.23 -3.43 -14.41
C ALA A 49 5.77 -3.58 -14.85
N SER A 50 5.27 -4.82 -14.87
CA SER A 50 3.85 -5.06 -15.15
C SER A 50 2.98 -4.56 -13.99
N ASN A 51 1.73 -4.17 -14.30
CA ASN A 51 0.74 -3.79 -13.28
C ASN A 51 0.58 -4.85 -12.19
N GLU A 52 0.55 -6.13 -12.55
CA GLU A 52 0.48 -7.24 -11.60
C GLU A 52 1.67 -7.26 -10.62
N LYS A 53 2.88 -6.92 -11.10
CA LYS A 53 4.07 -6.82 -10.24
C LYS A 53 4.02 -5.61 -9.33
N ILE A 54 3.51 -4.49 -9.82
CA ILE A 54 3.32 -3.28 -9.02
C ILE A 54 2.33 -3.58 -7.89
N GLU A 55 1.22 -4.26 -8.17
CA GLU A 55 0.26 -4.69 -7.14
C GLU A 55 0.89 -5.60 -6.10
N LYS A 56 1.60 -6.66 -6.53
CA LYS A 56 2.30 -7.57 -5.60
C LYS A 56 3.37 -6.85 -4.77
N PHE A 57 4.04 -5.86 -5.35
CA PHE A 57 5.00 -5.03 -4.64
C PHE A 57 4.31 -4.17 -3.58
N LEU A 58 3.21 -3.52 -3.93
CA LEU A 58 2.42 -2.69 -3.02
C LEU A 58 1.78 -3.48 -1.86
N ASP A 59 1.40 -4.72 -2.11
CA ASP A 59 0.83 -5.63 -1.11
C ASP A 59 1.88 -6.40 -0.31
N ALA A 60 3.17 -6.22 -0.61
CA ALA A 60 4.24 -6.87 0.14
C ALA A 60 4.28 -6.37 1.59
N ASP A 61 3.96 -7.26 2.53
CA ASP A 61 4.20 -7.07 3.96
C ASP A 61 5.62 -7.53 4.30
N ILE A 62 6.50 -6.55 4.53
CA ILE A 62 7.91 -6.78 4.82
C ILE A 62 8.05 -6.79 6.33
N GLN A 63 8.54 -7.90 6.87
CA GLN A 63 8.75 -8.10 8.31
C GLN A 63 7.47 -8.05 9.18
N GLY A 64 6.27 -8.15 8.58
CA GLY A 64 5.02 -8.20 9.33
C GLY A 64 4.55 -6.85 9.84
N GLN A 65 5.16 -5.75 9.38
CA GLN A 65 4.88 -4.38 9.82
C GLN A 65 3.71 -3.73 9.06
N GLY A 66 3.11 -4.42 8.09
CA GLY A 66 2.11 -3.84 7.19
C GLY A 66 2.61 -3.78 5.76
N SER A 67 1.69 -3.78 4.80
CA SER A 67 2.06 -3.66 3.39
C SER A 67 2.54 -2.25 3.07
N ILE A 68 3.24 -2.08 1.94
CA ILE A 68 3.66 -0.74 1.48
C ILE A 68 2.44 0.21 1.40
N ARG A 69 1.27 -0.30 0.99
CA ARG A 69 0.00 0.47 1.02
C ARG A 69 -0.40 0.90 2.43
N ASP A 70 -0.24 0.04 3.42
CA ASP A 70 -0.55 0.37 4.82
C ASP A 70 0.37 1.47 5.35
N PHE A 71 1.66 1.40 5.01
CA PHE A 71 2.64 2.42 5.38
C PHE A 71 2.30 3.79 4.80
N ILE A 72 1.93 3.85 3.52
CA ILE A 72 1.60 5.11 2.87
C ILE A 72 0.28 5.67 3.38
N THR A 73 -0.72 4.81 3.59
CA THR A 73 -2.01 5.22 4.15
C THR A 73 -1.81 5.85 5.52
N ALA A 74 -1.04 5.19 6.40
CA ALA A 74 -0.72 5.71 7.72
C ALA A 74 -0.04 7.09 7.65
N ARG A 75 0.95 7.23 6.76
CA ARG A 75 1.64 8.48 6.52
C ARG A 75 0.70 9.60 6.04
N MET A 76 -0.13 9.33 5.03
CA MET A 76 -1.09 10.31 4.50
C MET A 76 -2.12 10.72 5.55
N THR A 77 -2.64 9.76 6.32
CA THR A 77 -3.55 10.06 7.44
C THR A 77 -2.89 11.01 8.44
N ASN A 78 -1.62 10.78 8.78
CA ASN A 78 -0.89 11.67 9.69
C ASN A 78 -0.61 13.05 9.08
N GLU A 79 -0.29 13.15 7.79
CA GLU A 79 -0.12 14.43 7.10
C GLU A 79 -1.43 15.24 7.04
N LEU A 80 -2.56 14.58 6.75
CA LEU A 80 -3.88 15.20 6.77
C LEU A 80 -4.26 15.67 8.18
N ALA A 81 -4.07 14.82 9.18
CA ALA A 81 -4.36 15.14 10.57
C ALA A 81 -3.55 16.35 11.06
N ARG A 82 -2.24 16.40 10.72
CA ARG A 82 -1.39 17.57 10.99
C ARG A 82 -1.93 18.85 10.33
N THR A 83 -2.42 18.74 9.10
CA THR A 83 -2.98 19.89 8.36
C THR A 83 -4.24 20.44 9.03
N VAL A 84 -5.06 19.59 9.64
CA VAL A 84 -6.30 19.99 10.36
C VAL A 84 -6.09 20.21 11.87
N GLY A 85 -4.85 20.20 12.35
CA GLY A 85 -4.50 20.42 13.76
C GLY A 85 -4.91 19.27 14.70
N GLN A 86 -5.19 18.07 14.16
CA GLN A 86 -5.51 16.89 14.96
C GLN A 86 -4.23 16.08 15.25
N PRO A 87 -3.96 15.73 16.52
CA PRO A 87 -2.89 14.81 16.84
C PRO A 87 -3.31 13.39 16.41
N THR A 88 -2.58 12.81 15.46
CA THR A 88 -2.70 11.38 15.14
C THR A 88 -1.33 10.73 15.11
N ASP A 89 -1.28 9.52 15.67
CA ASP A 89 -0.13 8.61 15.59
C ASP A 89 -0.59 7.32 14.90
N THR A 90 -0.98 7.47 13.64
CA THR A 90 -1.45 6.36 12.83
C THR A 90 -0.23 5.59 12.33
N ASP A 91 -0.06 4.36 12.82
CA ASP A 91 1.00 3.44 12.40
C ASP A 91 0.48 2.51 11.28
N PRO A 92 1.33 2.11 10.30
CA PRO A 92 1.04 1.05 9.33
C PRO A 92 0.35 -0.21 9.91
N LEU A 93 0.76 -0.68 11.09
CA LEU A 93 0.15 -1.83 11.76
C LEU A 93 -1.30 -1.55 12.19
N LYS A 94 -1.58 -0.31 12.59
CA LYS A 94 -2.94 0.13 12.95
C LYS A 94 -3.82 0.16 11.71
N VAL A 95 -3.29 0.61 10.57
CA VAL A 95 -3.99 0.57 9.28
C VAL A 95 -4.27 -0.86 8.85
N LYS A 96 -3.28 -1.76 8.95
CA LYS A 96 -3.47 -3.19 8.65
C LYS A 96 -4.61 -3.80 9.47
N LYS A 97 -4.65 -3.53 10.78
CA LYS A 97 -5.74 -3.98 11.66
C LYS A 97 -7.09 -3.45 11.22
N ILE A 98 -7.20 -2.15 10.95
CA ILE A 98 -8.45 -1.54 10.46
C ILE A 98 -8.89 -2.20 9.14
N ARG A 99 -7.95 -2.44 8.21
CA ARG A 99 -8.25 -3.13 6.94
C ARG A 99 -8.77 -4.55 7.17
N GLU A 100 -8.16 -5.30 8.08
CA GLU A 100 -8.60 -6.66 8.43
C GLU A 100 -9.94 -6.68 9.17
N GLU A 101 -10.18 -5.73 10.07
CA GLU A 101 -11.45 -5.53 10.78
C GLU A 101 -12.57 -5.14 9.81
N GLU A 102 -12.35 -4.19 8.89
CA GLU A 102 -13.33 -3.82 7.86
C GLU A 102 -13.61 -4.98 6.90
N LYS A 103 -12.62 -5.84 6.61
CA LYS A 103 -12.80 -7.04 5.78
C LYS A 103 -13.66 -8.11 6.46
N THR A 104 -13.62 -8.17 7.79
CA THR A 104 -14.36 -9.14 8.61
C THR A 104 -15.67 -8.59 9.17
N ARG A 105 -15.85 -7.27 9.13
CA ARG A 105 -17.10 -6.60 9.53
C ARG A 105 -18.22 -7.10 8.60
N PRO A 106 -19.24 -7.79 9.13
CA PRO A 106 -20.41 -8.10 8.33
C PRO A 106 -20.98 -6.75 7.86
N GLN A 107 -21.14 -6.59 6.55
CA GLN A 107 -21.83 -5.41 6.03
C GLN A 107 -23.16 -5.31 6.79
N PRO A 108 -23.53 -4.12 7.32
CA PRO A 108 -24.85 -3.97 7.90
C PRO A 108 -25.84 -4.44 6.85
N LEU A 109 -26.64 -5.47 7.18
CA LEU A 109 -27.69 -5.95 6.29
C LEU A 109 -28.48 -4.73 5.86
N ARG A 110 -28.38 -4.35 4.57
CA ARG A 110 -29.25 -3.33 4.00
C ARG A 110 -30.66 -3.79 4.31
N ARG A 111 -31.42 -2.98 5.05
CA ARG A 111 -32.83 -3.29 5.25
C ARG A 111 -33.49 -3.30 3.87
N PRO A 112 -34.35 -4.30 3.57
CA PRO A 112 -35.09 -4.29 2.31
C PRO A 112 -35.82 -2.94 2.16
N GLY A 113 -35.42 -2.14 1.17
CA GLY A 113 -35.98 -0.81 0.90
C GLY A 113 -35.08 0.40 1.21
N GLU A 114 -33.86 0.22 1.72
CA GLU A 114 -32.94 1.35 1.96
C GLU A 114 -32.32 1.82 0.62
N ALA A 115 -32.69 3.02 0.17
CA ALA A 115 -32.19 3.61 -1.07
C ALA A 115 -30.69 3.89 -0.97
N ASP A 116 -29.95 3.60 -2.05
CA ASP A 116 -28.50 3.79 -2.11
C ASP A 116 -28.17 5.29 -2.23
N PRO A 117 -27.57 5.93 -1.20
CA PRO A 117 -27.30 7.37 -1.24
C PRO A 117 -26.19 7.74 -2.25
N PHE A 118 -25.51 6.77 -2.86
CA PHE A 118 -24.45 6.98 -3.85
C PHE A 118 -24.88 6.69 -5.29
N ARG A 119 -26.15 6.29 -5.54
CA ARG A 119 -26.75 6.36 -6.88
C ARG A 119 -27.30 7.78 -7.08
N ARG A 120 -26.55 8.63 -7.78
CA ARG A 120 -27.12 9.77 -8.52
C ARG A 120 -27.42 9.35 -9.95
#